data_AF-A0A2S4ZZQ9-F1
#
_entry.id   AF-A0A2S4ZZQ9-F1
#
_cell.length_a   1.000
_cell.length_b   1.000
_cell.length_c   1.000
_cell.angle_alpha   90.00
_cell.angle_beta   90.00
_cell.angle_gamma   90.00
#
_symmetry.space_group_name_H-M   'P 1'
#
loop_
_entity.id
_entity.type
_entity.pdbx_description
1 polymer ?
#
loop_
_entity_poly.entity_id
_entity_poly.type
_entity_poly.pdbx_seq_one_letter_code
_entity_poly.pdbx_strand_id
1 'polypeptide(L)'
;MKLLVIFFLIMISQVNINHVKGQTTQKFKGHIIHNNNKVLTPLEVRVESYLTTTNSSGYFDVALPAELTQIRIEIADKRYMILYPINGRVLIPKDPKLVTDIIIADLSEDKTLSAYINYSRRIEKSVGGNSEEVRALKKQLDSVTTLLTKQYNLKEADLRSALELQKGREKTYAELSELLNVYVNEAKDLENAFKYVADYAFQNQDALKQLIDAINSYNAAYEKLNTVHQQYYTSIKSNWQSDELAENYNNLTDFALNDLHKSKILPLNTLCRSINDYVNRGKKDDNFKIQILNQIQMSVSSLNQSIQVLNDKTNVLLTKLQAKINPLPTE
;
A
#
# COMPACT_ATOMS: atom_id res chain seq x y z
N MET A 1 18.59 12.80 -76.43
CA MET A 1 17.96 13.86 -77.24
C MET A 1 16.45 13.74 -77.04
N LYS A 2 15.79 14.88 -76.78
CA LYS A 2 14.40 15.09 -76.33
C LYS A 2 13.35 14.19 -77.00
N LEU A 3 12.35 13.71 -76.25
CA LEU A 3 10.99 14.24 -76.36
C LEU A 3 10.07 13.84 -75.19
N LEU A 4 9.28 14.83 -74.80
CA LEU A 4 8.31 14.93 -73.73
C LEU A 4 6.92 14.60 -74.31
N VAL A 5 6.13 13.73 -73.69
CA VAL A 5 4.68 13.61 -73.98
C VAL A 5 3.94 13.60 -72.64
N ILE A 6 3.22 14.69 -72.41
CA ILE A 6 2.37 14.95 -71.23
C ILE A 6 1.04 14.25 -71.45
N PHE A 7 0.67 13.32 -70.55
CA PHE A 7 -0.68 12.76 -70.47
C PHE A 7 -1.42 13.44 -69.32
N PHE A 8 -2.51 14.14 -69.67
CA PHE A 8 -3.44 14.79 -68.75
C PHE A 8 -4.48 13.74 -68.32
N LEU A 9 -4.52 13.37 -67.03
CA LEU A 9 -5.54 12.49 -66.47
C LEU A 9 -6.48 13.31 -65.58
N ILE A 10 -7.74 13.47 -66.04
CA ILE A 10 -8.81 14.13 -65.31
C ILE A 10 -9.37 13.13 -64.28
N MET A 11 -9.05 13.32 -63.00
CA MET A 11 -9.66 12.63 -61.87
C MET A 11 -10.97 13.35 -61.51
N ILE A 12 -12.11 12.71 -61.82
CA ILE A 12 -13.42 13.09 -61.28
C ILE A 12 -13.53 12.44 -59.90
N SER A 13 -13.26 13.20 -58.85
CA SER A 13 -13.54 12.81 -57.47
C SER A 13 -15.04 13.03 -57.16
N GLN A 14 -15.80 11.94 -57.07
CA GLN A 14 -17.12 11.97 -56.45
C GLN A 14 -16.95 12.10 -54.93
N VAL A 15 -17.28 13.27 -54.41
CA VAL A 15 -17.37 13.53 -52.97
C VAL A 15 -18.70 12.97 -52.47
N ASN A 16 -18.66 11.82 -51.82
CA ASN A 16 -19.78 11.35 -51.00
C ASN A 16 -19.84 12.20 -49.73
N ILE A 17 -20.73 13.19 -49.71
CA ILE A 17 -21.08 13.93 -48.50
C ILE A 17 -22.00 13.02 -47.68
N ASN A 18 -21.40 12.18 -46.84
CA ASN A 18 -22.14 11.53 -45.76
C ASN A 18 -22.59 12.61 -44.78
N HIS A 19 -23.88 12.94 -44.79
CA HIS A 19 -24.52 13.73 -43.76
C HIS A 19 -24.43 12.96 -42.43
N VAL A 20 -23.35 13.18 -41.68
CA VAL A 20 -23.29 12.81 -40.26
C VAL A 20 -24.28 13.72 -39.55
N LYS A 21 -25.49 13.20 -39.29
CA LYS A 21 -26.41 13.83 -38.35
C LYS A 21 -25.68 13.90 -37.01
N GLY A 22 -25.24 15.10 -36.62
CA GLY A 22 -24.63 15.33 -35.32
C GLY A 22 -25.59 14.82 -34.25
N GLN A 23 -25.18 13.78 -33.52
CA GLN A 23 -25.94 13.32 -32.37
C GLN A 23 -25.98 14.47 -31.36
N THR A 24 -27.18 14.95 -31.06
CA THR A 24 -27.39 15.94 -30.01
C THR A 24 -26.96 15.32 -28.69
N THR A 25 -26.02 15.96 -28.00
CA THR A 25 -25.53 15.53 -26.68
C THR A 25 -26.06 16.46 -25.60
N GLN A 26 -26.24 15.92 -24.40
CA GLN A 26 -26.55 16.66 -23.17
C GLN A 26 -25.44 16.44 -22.15
N LYS A 27 -25.19 17.44 -21.30
CA LYS A 27 -24.16 17.37 -20.26
C LYS A 27 -24.76 16.87 -18.95
N PHE A 28 -24.20 15.80 -18.39
CA PHE A 28 -24.50 15.34 -17.04
C PHE A 28 -23.39 15.76 -16.08
N LYS A 29 -23.77 16.21 -14.89
CA LYS A 29 -22.86 16.59 -13.80
C LYS A 29 -23.16 15.76 -12.56
N GLY A 30 -22.14 15.14 -12.01
CA GLY A 30 -22.23 14.39 -10.76
C GLY A 30 -21.23 14.87 -9.73
N HIS A 31 -21.53 14.59 -8.47
CA HIS A 31 -20.68 14.92 -7.33
C HIS A 31 -20.60 13.70 -6.41
N ILE A 32 -19.40 13.15 -6.26
CA ILE A 32 -19.15 12.00 -5.39
C ILE A 32 -18.85 12.50 -3.98
N ILE A 33 -19.64 12.04 -3.02
CA ILE A 33 -19.55 12.39 -1.60
C ILE A 33 -19.30 11.12 -0.82
N HIS A 34 -18.27 11.09 0.04
CA HIS A 34 -18.13 9.98 0.99
C HIS A 34 -19.15 10.11 2.12
N ASN A 35 -19.73 9.01 2.59
CA ASN A 35 -20.80 8.98 3.60
C ASN A 35 -20.41 9.64 4.95
N ASN A 36 -19.13 9.73 5.24
CA ASN A 36 -18.55 10.38 6.42
C ASN A 36 -17.94 11.77 6.11
N ASN A 37 -18.23 12.34 4.94
CA ASN A 37 -17.72 13.63 4.44
C ASN A 37 -16.18 13.72 4.31
N LYS A 38 -15.48 12.59 4.24
CA LYS A 38 -14.03 12.56 3.97
C LYS A 38 -13.73 13.09 2.57
N VAL A 39 -12.65 13.86 2.48
CA VAL A 39 -12.11 14.33 1.19
C VAL A 39 -11.62 13.14 0.38
N LEU A 40 -12.16 13.00 -0.82
CA LEU A 40 -11.81 11.91 -1.75
C LEU A 40 -10.66 12.33 -2.66
N THR A 41 -9.73 11.42 -2.91
CA THR A 41 -8.82 11.55 -4.07
C THR A 41 -9.63 11.48 -5.36
N PRO A 42 -9.16 12.07 -6.47
CA PRO A 42 -9.77 11.86 -7.79
C PRO A 42 -10.10 10.38 -8.04
N LEU A 43 -11.36 10.10 -8.34
CA LEU A 43 -11.90 8.76 -8.59
C LEU A 43 -12.23 8.63 -10.06
N GLU A 44 -11.87 7.50 -10.65
CA GLU A 44 -12.36 7.13 -11.96
C GLU A 44 -13.82 6.64 -11.83
N VAL A 45 -14.71 7.31 -12.56
CA VAL A 45 -16.15 7.08 -12.57
C VAL A 45 -16.55 6.63 -13.96
N ARG A 46 -17.29 5.53 -14.04
CA ARG A 46 -17.90 5.05 -15.27
C ARG A 46 -19.37 5.42 -15.27
N VAL A 47 -19.78 6.16 -16.30
CA VAL A 47 -21.17 6.54 -16.55
C VAL A 47 -21.62 5.85 -17.83
N GLU A 48 -22.44 4.82 -17.71
CA GLU A 48 -22.72 3.87 -18.80
C GLU A 48 -21.41 3.27 -19.37
N SER A 49 -21.09 3.58 -20.63
CA SER A 49 -19.84 3.17 -21.30
C SER A 49 -18.76 4.25 -21.27
N TYR A 50 -19.05 5.43 -20.73
CA TYR A 50 -18.15 6.58 -20.72
C TYR A 50 -17.34 6.60 -19.43
N LEU A 51 -16.03 6.81 -19.56
CA LEU A 51 -15.11 6.93 -18.44
C LEU A 51 -14.79 8.41 -18.20
N THR A 52 -14.83 8.82 -16.94
CA THR A 52 -14.46 10.18 -16.51
C THR A 52 -13.76 10.09 -15.15
N THR A 53 -13.21 11.21 -14.68
CA THR A 53 -12.51 11.29 -13.40
C THR A 53 -13.05 12.46 -12.60
N THR A 54 -13.25 12.27 -11.30
CA THR A 54 -13.63 13.37 -10.42
C THR A 54 -12.47 14.32 -10.19
N ASN A 55 -12.78 15.60 -10.01
CA ASN A 55 -11.80 16.56 -9.54
C ASN A 55 -11.53 16.39 -8.03
N SER A 56 -10.65 17.22 -7.47
CA SER A 56 -10.28 17.22 -6.05
C SER A 56 -11.44 17.53 -5.10
N SER A 57 -12.54 18.09 -5.61
CA SER A 57 -13.77 18.34 -4.85
C SER A 57 -14.84 17.28 -5.09
N GLY A 58 -14.52 16.17 -5.78
CA GLY A 58 -15.46 15.08 -6.04
C GLY A 58 -16.42 15.30 -7.21
N TYR A 59 -16.34 16.41 -7.94
CA TYR A 59 -17.23 16.68 -9.09
C TYR A 59 -16.68 16.08 -10.38
N PHE A 60 -17.57 15.59 -11.24
CA PHE A 60 -17.24 15.18 -12.59
C PHE A 60 -18.33 15.62 -13.58
N ASP A 61 -17.96 15.64 -14.85
CA ASP A 61 -18.90 15.84 -15.93
C ASP A 61 -18.64 14.91 -17.12
N VAL A 62 -19.73 14.59 -17.83
CA VAL A 62 -19.71 13.71 -18.99
C VAL A 62 -20.77 14.15 -20.00
N ALA A 63 -20.42 14.11 -21.29
CA ALA A 63 -21.36 14.34 -22.38
C ALA A 63 -22.03 13.03 -22.77
N LEU A 64 -23.36 13.02 -22.76
CA LEU A 64 -24.19 11.84 -23.00
C LEU A 64 -25.14 12.09 -24.18
N PRO A 65 -25.60 11.06 -24.89
CA PRO A 65 -26.67 11.19 -25.88
C PRO A 65 -27.95 11.81 -25.26
N ALA A 66 -28.58 12.75 -25.97
CA ALA A 66 -29.75 13.50 -25.47
C ALA A 66 -31.00 12.63 -25.26
N GLU A 67 -31.06 11.47 -25.90
CA GLU A 67 -32.15 10.49 -25.76
C GLU A 67 -32.14 9.73 -24.43
N LEU A 68 -31.02 9.75 -23.70
CA LEU A 68 -30.95 9.08 -22.40
C LEU A 68 -31.74 9.87 -21.35
N THR A 69 -32.61 9.18 -20.63
CA THR A 69 -33.34 9.75 -19.48
C THR A 69 -32.83 9.21 -18.14
N GLN A 70 -32.06 8.13 -18.18
CA GLN A 70 -31.50 7.43 -17.04
C GLN A 70 -30.12 6.90 -17.41
N ILE A 71 -29.20 6.89 -16.43
CA ILE A 71 -27.85 6.36 -16.55
C ILE A 71 -27.49 5.50 -15.35
N ARG A 72 -26.48 4.65 -15.51
CA ARG A 72 -25.82 3.87 -14.47
C ARG A 72 -24.41 4.40 -14.20
N ILE A 73 -24.10 4.56 -12.93
CA ILE A 73 -22.82 5.02 -12.41
C ILE A 73 -22.13 3.86 -11.70
N GLU A 74 -20.85 3.67 -11.98
CA GLU A 74 -19.96 2.75 -11.29
C GLU A 74 -18.68 3.49 -10.89
N ILE A 75 -18.15 3.18 -9.71
CA ILE A 75 -16.82 3.64 -9.30
C ILE A 75 -15.83 2.55 -9.71
N ALA A 76 -14.78 2.92 -10.45
CA ALA A 76 -13.77 1.96 -10.90
C ALA A 76 -12.99 1.36 -9.71
N ASP A 77 -12.77 2.19 -8.69
CA ASP A 77 -12.15 1.80 -7.43
C ASP A 77 -13.10 0.93 -6.59
N LYS A 78 -12.78 -0.36 -6.54
CA LYS A 78 -13.54 -1.41 -5.84
C LYS A 78 -13.50 -1.28 -4.31
N ARG A 79 -12.77 -0.33 -3.75
CA ARG A 79 -12.79 -0.04 -2.29
C ARG A 79 -14.07 0.67 -1.88
N TYR A 80 -14.72 1.34 -2.82
CA TYR A 80 -15.93 2.10 -2.57
C TYR A 80 -17.17 1.40 -3.11
N MET A 81 -18.28 1.60 -2.42
CA MET A 81 -19.61 1.23 -2.88
C MET A 81 -20.49 2.47 -2.96
N ILE A 82 -21.38 2.52 -3.95
CA ILE A 82 -22.36 3.60 -4.08
C ILE A 82 -23.54 3.28 -3.16
N LEU A 83 -23.76 4.12 -2.14
CA LEU A 83 -24.91 4.10 -1.25
C LEU A 83 -26.12 4.82 -1.86
N TYR A 84 -25.87 5.92 -2.57
CA TYR A 84 -26.91 6.69 -3.26
C TYR A 84 -26.40 7.22 -4.60
N PRO A 85 -27.19 7.19 -5.67
CA PRO A 85 -28.50 6.52 -5.74
C PRO A 85 -28.34 4.99 -5.73
N ILE A 86 -29.40 4.31 -5.29
CA ILE A 86 -29.43 2.86 -5.18
C ILE A 86 -29.11 2.23 -6.55
N ASN A 87 -28.22 1.24 -6.55
CA ASN A 87 -27.70 0.56 -7.76
C ASN A 87 -26.95 1.46 -8.75
N GLY A 88 -26.52 2.65 -8.31
CA GLY A 88 -25.85 3.63 -9.16
C GLY A 88 -26.75 4.20 -10.27
N ARG A 89 -28.07 4.02 -10.21
CA ARG A 89 -28.99 4.47 -11.26
C ARG A 89 -29.46 5.90 -10.98
N VAL A 90 -29.12 6.82 -11.89
CA VAL A 90 -29.46 8.25 -11.80
C VAL A 90 -30.41 8.63 -12.93
N LEU A 91 -31.43 9.44 -12.64
CA LEU A 91 -32.19 10.15 -13.67
C LEU A 91 -31.40 11.37 -14.15
N ILE A 92 -31.31 11.57 -15.47
CA ILE A 92 -30.61 12.73 -16.02
C ILE A 92 -31.49 13.96 -15.82
N PRO A 93 -31.04 15.00 -15.09
CA PRO A 93 -31.81 16.22 -14.91
C PRO A 93 -32.00 16.95 -16.25
N LYS A 94 -33.20 17.47 -16.51
CA LYS A 94 -33.48 18.27 -17.72
C LYS A 94 -32.70 19.59 -17.75
N ASP A 95 -32.39 20.13 -16.57
CA ASP A 95 -31.54 21.32 -16.45
C ASP A 95 -30.07 20.90 -16.28
N PRO A 96 -29.19 21.21 -17.25
CA PRO A 96 -27.76 20.85 -17.19
C PRO A 96 -26.97 21.60 -16.11
N LYS A 97 -27.59 22.54 -15.39
CA LYS A 97 -26.99 23.21 -14.23
C LYS A 97 -27.10 22.39 -12.95
N LEU A 98 -28.06 21.47 -12.88
CA LEU A 98 -28.25 20.62 -11.70
C LEU A 98 -27.10 19.60 -11.59
N VAL A 99 -26.67 19.37 -10.35
CA VAL A 99 -25.64 18.39 -10.02
C VAL A 99 -26.31 17.28 -9.24
N THR A 100 -26.06 16.02 -9.62
CA THR A 100 -26.54 14.87 -8.87
C THR A 100 -25.48 14.42 -7.87
N ASP A 101 -25.84 14.45 -6.59
CA ASP A 101 -25.00 13.89 -5.54
C ASP A 101 -25.05 12.35 -5.55
N ILE A 102 -23.88 11.75 -5.40
CA ILE A 102 -23.65 10.32 -5.40
C ILE A 102 -22.88 10.00 -4.12
N ILE A 103 -23.56 9.35 -3.17
CA ILE A 103 -22.98 9.03 -1.88
C ILE A 103 -22.29 7.68 -1.98
N ILE A 104 -21.03 7.61 -1.57
CA ILE A 104 -20.23 6.39 -1.52
C ILE A 104 -19.79 6.07 -0.09
N ALA A 105 -19.44 4.81 0.17
CA ALA A 105 -18.83 4.40 1.43
C ALA A 105 -17.66 3.46 1.17
N ASP A 106 -16.70 3.45 2.09
CA ASP A 106 -15.68 2.41 2.17
C ASP A 106 -16.38 1.08 2.47
N LEU A 107 -16.19 0.08 1.61
CA LEU A 107 -16.73 -1.28 1.81
C LEU A 107 -16.36 -1.83 3.18
N SER A 108 -15.18 -1.45 3.69
CA SER A 108 -14.65 -1.94 4.95
C SER A 108 -15.33 -1.37 6.21
N GLU A 109 -16.09 -0.28 6.10
CA GLU A 109 -16.83 0.33 7.23
C GLU A 109 -18.24 -0.28 7.42
N ASP A 110 -18.67 -1.16 6.52
CA ASP A 110 -19.99 -1.80 6.59
C ASP A 110 -20.01 -2.93 7.65
N LYS A 111 -20.86 -2.78 8.68
CA LYS A 111 -21.04 -3.77 9.76
C LYS A 111 -21.48 -5.13 9.24
N THR A 112 -22.27 -5.17 8.16
CA THR A 112 -22.75 -6.37 7.50
C THR A 112 -21.63 -7.06 6.71
N LEU A 113 -20.76 -6.31 6.02
CA LEU A 113 -19.56 -6.90 5.40
C LEU A 113 -18.58 -7.43 6.47
N SER A 114 -18.39 -6.70 7.55
CA SER A 114 -17.58 -7.14 8.70
C SER A 114 -18.12 -8.45 9.29
N ALA A 115 -19.45 -8.56 9.43
CA ALA A 115 -20.10 -9.80 9.86
C ALA A 115 -19.85 -10.97 8.87
N TYR A 116 -19.95 -10.71 7.56
CA TYR A 116 -19.64 -11.71 6.53
C TYR A 116 -18.22 -12.27 6.66
N ILE A 117 -17.23 -11.38 6.81
CA ILE A 117 -15.82 -11.76 6.98
C ILE A 117 -15.64 -12.58 8.25
N ASN A 118 -16.24 -12.16 9.37
CA ASN A 118 -16.15 -12.87 10.65
C ASN A 118 -16.73 -14.29 10.55
N TYR A 119 -17.95 -14.45 10.02
CA TYR A 119 -18.59 -15.75 9.88
C TYR A 119 -17.81 -16.67 8.95
N SER A 120 -17.33 -16.15 7.81
CA SER A 120 -16.48 -16.92 6.89
C SER A 120 -15.22 -17.48 7.59
N ARG A 121 -14.53 -16.65 8.39
CA ARG A 121 -13.36 -17.08 9.17
C ARG A 121 -13.69 -18.13 10.21
N ARG A 122 -14.79 -17.96 10.95
CA ARG A 122 -15.20 -18.92 11.98
C ARG A 122 -15.48 -20.27 11.35
N ILE A 123 -16.16 -20.30 10.20
CA ILE A 123 -16.42 -21.53 9.45
C ILE A 123 -15.10 -22.20 9.03
N GLU A 124 -14.13 -21.44 8.50
CA GLU A 124 -12.81 -21.97 8.13
C GLU A 124 -12.03 -22.54 9.32
N LYS A 125 -12.06 -21.86 10.47
CA LYS A 125 -11.40 -22.35 11.70
C LYS A 125 -12.12 -23.55 12.32
N SER A 126 -13.41 -23.71 12.07
CA SER A 126 -14.23 -24.81 12.56
C SER A 126 -14.24 -26.04 11.63
N VAL A 127 -13.36 -26.11 10.62
CA VAL A 127 -13.19 -27.30 9.77
C VAL A 127 -12.73 -28.47 10.65
N GLY A 128 -13.62 -29.45 10.88
CA GLY A 128 -13.42 -30.59 11.78
C GLY A 128 -14.08 -30.45 13.17
N GLY A 129 -14.73 -29.31 13.46
CA GLY A 129 -15.45 -29.05 14.71
C GLY A 129 -16.92 -29.54 14.72
N ASN A 130 -17.65 -29.17 15.77
CA ASN A 130 -19.06 -29.53 15.96
C ASN A 130 -19.92 -29.13 14.74
N SER A 131 -20.57 -30.12 14.11
CA SER A 131 -21.34 -29.96 12.88
C SER A 131 -22.54 -29.02 13.05
N GLU A 132 -23.08 -28.88 14.26
CA GLU A 132 -24.20 -27.98 14.55
C GLU A 132 -23.80 -26.52 14.58
N GLU A 133 -22.64 -26.19 15.18
CA GLU A 133 -22.12 -24.82 15.19
C GLU A 133 -21.79 -24.36 13.77
N VAL A 134 -21.13 -25.21 12.97
CA VAL A 134 -20.83 -24.90 11.57
C VAL A 134 -22.11 -24.68 10.77
N ARG A 135 -23.16 -25.45 11.01
CA ARG A 135 -24.47 -25.27 10.36
C ARG A 135 -25.12 -23.95 10.76
N ALA A 136 -25.04 -23.55 12.03
CA ALA A 136 -25.56 -22.27 12.51
C ALA A 136 -24.80 -21.09 11.87
N LEU A 137 -23.48 -21.15 11.83
CA LEU A 137 -22.64 -20.14 11.19
C LEU A 137 -22.91 -20.02 9.69
N LYS A 138 -23.11 -21.13 8.97
CA LYS A 138 -23.50 -21.12 7.56
C LYS A 138 -24.84 -20.40 7.33
N LYS A 139 -25.85 -20.67 8.18
CA LYS A 139 -27.14 -19.95 8.10
C LYS A 139 -26.99 -18.44 8.32
N GLN A 140 -26.13 -18.04 9.26
CA GLN A 140 -25.83 -16.62 9.50
C GLN A 140 -25.11 -16.01 8.30
N LEU A 141 -24.11 -16.71 7.74
CA LEU A 141 -23.39 -16.29 6.53
C LEU A 141 -24.34 -16.12 5.33
N ASP A 142 -25.25 -17.07 5.11
CA ASP A 142 -26.24 -17.01 4.01
C ASP A 142 -27.20 -15.82 4.18
N SER A 143 -27.62 -15.54 5.42
CA SER A 143 -28.48 -14.40 5.74
C SER A 143 -27.78 -13.08 5.46
N VAL A 144 -26.52 -12.94 5.91
CA VAL A 144 -25.69 -11.76 5.65
C VAL A 144 -25.40 -11.60 4.17
N THR A 145 -25.07 -12.69 3.47
CA THR A 145 -24.84 -12.68 2.02
C THR A 145 -26.08 -12.21 1.27
N THR A 146 -27.26 -12.72 1.65
CA THR A 146 -28.54 -12.30 1.07
C THR A 146 -28.80 -10.82 1.30
N LEU A 147 -28.50 -10.29 2.49
CA LEU A 147 -28.61 -8.87 2.79
C LEU A 147 -27.66 -8.05 1.91
N LEU A 148 -26.38 -8.42 1.83
CA LEU A 148 -25.40 -7.72 1.00
C LEU A 148 -25.76 -7.75 -0.49
N THR A 149 -26.25 -8.88 -1.00
CA THR A 149 -26.70 -8.99 -2.39
C THR A 149 -27.96 -8.16 -2.63
N LYS A 150 -28.94 -8.15 -1.71
CA LYS A 150 -30.18 -7.37 -1.88
C LYS A 150 -29.96 -5.86 -1.74
N GLN A 151 -29.15 -5.46 -0.75
CA GLN A 151 -28.94 -4.06 -0.41
C GLN A 151 -27.96 -3.39 -1.37
N TYR A 152 -26.95 -4.14 -1.85
CA TYR A 152 -25.82 -3.57 -2.57
C TYR A 152 -25.55 -4.22 -3.92
N ASN A 153 -26.36 -5.20 -4.34
CA ASN A 153 -26.18 -5.93 -5.59
C ASN A 153 -24.77 -6.55 -5.73
N LEU A 154 -24.14 -6.89 -4.60
CA LEU A 154 -22.84 -7.54 -4.56
C LEU A 154 -22.99 -9.01 -4.96
N LYS A 155 -22.12 -9.46 -5.86
CA LYS A 155 -22.05 -10.88 -6.24
C LYS A 155 -21.21 -11.63 -5.21
N GLU A 156 -21.46 -12.92 -5.07
CA GLU A 156 -20.65 -13.79 -4.19
C GLU A 156 -19.16 -13.72 -4.53
N ALA A 157 -18.82 -13.57 -5.81
CA ALA A 157 -17.44 -13.39 -6.27
C ALA A 157 -16.77 -12.12 -5.68
N ASP A 158 -17.53 -11.02 -5.55
CA ASP A 158 -17.02 -9.76 -4.99
C ASP A 158 -16.76 -9.93 -3.47
N LEU A 159 -17.66 -10.62 -2.77
CA LEU A 159 -17.53 -10.91 -1.34
C LEU A 159 -16.34 -11.83 -1.05
N ARG A 160 -16.14 -12.87 -1.87
CA ARG A 160 -14.94 -13.73 -1.78
C ARG A 160 -13.66 -12.94 -2.06
N SER A 161 -13.66 -12.08 -3.07
CA SER A 161 -12.49 -11.23 -3.36
C SER A 161 -12.16 -10.30 -2.21
N ALA A 162 -13.16 -9.68 -1.58
CA ALA A 162 -12.97 -8.84 -0.40
C ALA A 162 -12.42 -9.63 0.81
N LEU A 163 -12.91 -10.85 1.03
CA LEU A 163 -12.40 -11.73 2.08
C LEU A 163 -10.93 -12.10 1.84
N GLU A 164 -10.57 -12.48 0.61
CA GLU A 164 -9.19 -12.83 0.26
C GLU A 164 -8.24 -11.64 0.38
N LEU A 165 -8.67 -10.44 -0.03
CA LEU A 165 -7.90 -9.21 0.19
C LEU A 165 -7.66 -8.97 1.68
N GLN A 166 -8.69 -9.10 2.51
CA GLN A 166 -8.56 -8.90 3.95
C GLN A 166 -7.61 -9.94 4.59
N LYS A 167 -7.71 -11.22 4.20
CA LYS A 167 -6.77 -12.26 4.66
C LYS A 167 -5.34 -11.95 4.23
N GLY A 168 -5.17 -11.52 2.98
CA GLY A 168 -3.89 -11.08 2.44
C GLY A 168 -3.30 -9.94 3.28
N ARG A 169 -4.10 -8.92 3.62
CA ARG A 169 -3.66 -7.81 4.48
C ARG A 169 -3.21 -8.29 5.86
N GLU A 170 -4.03 -9.08 6.54
CA GLU A 170 -3.72 -9.57 7.90
C GLU A 170 -2.44 -10.41 7.93
N LYS A 171 -2.31 -11.34 6.98
CA LYS A 171 -1.10 -12.18 6.87
C LYS A 171 0.13 -11.32 6.57
N THR A 172 0.07 -10.50 5.51
CA THR A 172 1.18 -9.65 5.10
C THR A 172 1.59 -8.70 6.22
N TYR A 173 0.64 -8.10 6.94
CA TYR A 173 0.92 -7.19 8.04
C TYR A 173 1.61 -7.89 9.21
N ALA A 174 1.10 -9.05 9.63
CA ALA A 174 1.70 -9.79 10.74
C ALA A 174 3.17 -10.10 10.45
N GLU A 175 3.46 -10.71 9.30
CA GLU A 175 4.83 -11.09 8.92
C GLU A 175 5.74 -9.87 8.72
N LEU A 176 5.23 -8.82 8.06
CA LEU A 176 6.00 -7.60 7.80
C LEU A 176 6.31 -6.83 9.08
N SER A 177 5.33 -6.71 9.99
CA SER A 177 5.53 -6.02 11.27
C SER A 177 6.59 -6.71 12.11
N GLU A 178 6.59 -8.05 12.16
CA GLU A 178 7.63 -8.83 12.82
C GLU A 178 9.00 -8.59 12.18
N LEU A 179 9.08 -8.68 10.84
CA LEU A 179 10.33 -8.47 10.10
C LEU A 179 10.95 -7.10 10.38
N LEU A 180 10.16 -6.03 10.29
CA LEU A 180 10.64 -4.67 10.49
C LEU A 180 11.02 -4.41 11.96
N ASN A 181 10.27 -4.95 12.91
CA ASN A 181 10.58 -4.80 14.33
C ASN A 181 11.88 -5.53 14.70
N VAL A 182 12.08 -6.75 14.20
CA VAL A 182 13.36 -7.47 14.39
C VAL A 182 14.50 -6.65 13.81
N TYR A 183 14.38 -6.17 12.57
CA TYR A 183 15.43 -5.37 11.93
C TYR A 183 15.78 -4.10 12.72
N VAL A 184 14.77 -3.36 13.22
CA VAL A 184 14.98 -2.16 14.05
C VAL A 184 15.63 -2.50 15.39
N ASN A 185 15.22 -3.60 16.04
CA ASN A 185 15.76 -4.00 17.34
C ASN A 185 17.23 -4.43 17.22
N GLU A 186 17.57 -5.25 16.21
CA GLU A 186 18.95 -5.66 15.99
C GLU A 186 19.87 -4.48 15.66
N ALA A 187 19.35 -3.45 14.96
CA ALA A 187 20.10 -2.21 14.74
C ALA A 187 20.35 -1.44 16.06
N LYS A 188 19.36 -1.38 16.96
CA LYS A 188 19.50 -0.78 18.30
C LYS A 188 20.48 -1.56 19.17
N ASP A 189 20.41 -2.88 19.14
CA ASP A 189 21.30 -3.75 19.91
C ASP A 189 22.75 -3.61 19.45
N LEU A 190 22.96 -3.50 18.13
CA LEU A 190 24.27 -3.16 17.57
C LEU A 190 24.78 -1.79 18.04
N GLU A 191 23.95 -0.75 17.98
CA GLU A 191 24.31 0.59 18.48
C GLU A 191 24.69 0.56 19.96
N ASN A 192 23.87 -0.10 20.79
CA ASN A 192 24.11 -0.27 22.22
C ASN A 192 25.42 -1.02 22.50
N ALA A 193 25.70 -2.09 21.74
CA ALA A 193 26.94 -2.86 21.88
C ALA A 193 28.15 -1.95 21.63
N PHE A 194 28.16 -1.18 20.52
CA PHE A 194 29.25 -0.25 20.24
C PHE A 194 29.34 0.89 21.26
N LYS A 195 28.22 1.37 21.78
CA LYS A 195 28.18 2.45 22.77
C LYS A 195 28.75 2.04 24.12
N TYR A 196 28.41 0.84 24.61
CA TYR A 196 28.71 0.44 25.98
C TYR A 196 29.83 -0.60 26.10
N VAL A 197 30.11 -1.40 25.06
CA VAL A 197 31.07 -2.52 25.12
C VAL A 197 32.40 -2.19 24.44
N ALA A 198 32.42 -1.22 23.50
CA ALA A 198 33.59 -0.99 22.66
C ALA A 198 34.89 -0.65 23.41
N ASP A 199 34.84 0.13 24.49
CA ASP A 199 36.06 0.46 25.26
C ASP A 199 36.62 -0.78 25.99
N TYR A 200 35.74 -1.63 26.52
CA TYR A 200 36.14 -2.88 27.18
C TYR A 200 36.74 -3.89 26.21
N ALA A 201 36.34 -3.86 24.93
CA ALA A 201 36.87 -4.76 23.90
C ALA A 201 38.38 -4.60 23.64
N PHE A 202 38.99 -3.46 24.04
CA PHE A 202 40.44 -3.26 23.95
C PHE A 202 41.24 -4.06 25.00
N GLN A 203 40.57 -4.58 26.04
CA GLN A 203 41.21 -5.28 27.16
C GLN A 203 40.63 -6.69 27.37
N ASN A 204 39.43 -6.96 26.85
CA ASN A 204 38.71 -8.21 27.08
C ASN A 204 38.24 -8.82 25.75
N GLN A 205 38.72 -10.03 25.44
CA GLN A 205 38.34 -10.78 24.24
C GLN A 205 36.85 -11.15 24.20
N ASP A 206 36.23 -11.39 25.36
CA ASP A 206 34.80 -11.67 25.43
C ASP A 206 33.97 -10.42 25.06
N ALA A 207 34.45 -9.23 25.42
CA ALA A 207 33.81 -7.98 25.01
C ALA A 207 33.95 -7.73 23.50
N LEU A 208 35.11 -8.04 22.91
CA LEU A 208 35.28 -8.02 21.45
C LEU A 208 34.35 -9.02 20.76
N LYS A 209 34.21 -10.22 21.31
CA LYS A 209 33.27 -11.23 20.81
C LYS A 209 31.82 -10.72 20.84
N GLN A 210 31.40 -10.05 21.91
CA GLN A 210 30.06 -9.46 21.98
C GLN A 210 29.78 -8.44 20.87
N LEU A 211 30.77 -7.62 20.48
CA LEU A 211 30.63 -6.71 19.33
C LEU A 211 30.45 -7.47 18.01
N ILE A 212 31.23 -8.54 17.82
CA ILE A 212 31.16 -9.39 16.62
C ILE A 212 29.81 -10.10 16.55
N ASP A 213 29.33 -10.63 17.68
CA ASP A 213 28.03 -11.30 17.76
C ASP A 213 26.89 -10.33 17.45
N ALA A 214 26.92 -9.09 17.96
CA ALA A 214 25.94 -8.05 17.63
C ALA A 214 25.94 -7.69 16.13
N ILE A 215 27.11 -7.59 15.51
CA ILE A 215 27.24 -7.40 14.05
C ILE A 215 26.59 -8.55 13.29
N ASN A 216 26.85 -9.79 13.72
CA ASN A 216 26.33 -10.98 13.05
C ASN A 216 24.81 -11.08 13.16
N SER A 217 24.23 -10.81 14.34
CA SER A 217 22.77 -10.78 14.53
C SER A 217 22.10 -9.73 13.66
N TYR A 218 22.66 -8.50 13.63
CA TYR A 218 22.18 -7.46 12.72
C TYR A 218 22.29 -7.87 11.25
N ASN A 219 23.42 -8.44 10.82
CA ASN A 219 23.59 -8.89 9.43
C ASN A 219 22.56 -9.96 9.05
N ALA A 220 22.20 -10.87 9.96
CA ALA A 220 21.15 -11.85 9.71
C ALA A 220 19.78 -11.18 9.49
N ALA A 221 19.43 -10.17 10.28
CA ALA A 221 18.21 -9.41 10.09
C ALA A 221 18.22 -8.59 8.78
N TYR A 222 19.37 -8.00 8.44
CA TYR A 222 19.58 -7.32 7.16
C TYR A 222 19.37 -8.26 5.97
N GLU A 223 19.99 -9.43 5.97
CA GLU A 223 19.85 -10.39 4.85
C GLU A 223 18.41 -10.87 4.71
N LYS A 224 17.70 -11.08 5.83
CA LYS A 224 16.28 -11.42 5.80
C LYS A 224 15.48 -10.33 5.11
N LEU A 225 15.62 -9.06 5.52
CA LEU A 225 14.93 -7.92 4.90
C LEU A 225 15.30 -7.77 3.42
N ASN A 226 16.60 -7.79 3.11
CA ASN A 226 17.13 -7.65 1.75
C ASN A 226 16.60 -8.73 0.81
N THR A 227 16.43 -9.96 1.28
CA THR A 227 15.92 -11.07 0.46
C THR A 227 14.45 -10.89 0.09
N VAL A 228 13.62 -10.43 1.04
CA VAL A 228 12.15 -10.47 0.89
C VAL A 228 11.51 -9.12 0.57
N HIS A 229 12.27 -8.02 0.55
CA HIS A 229 11.66 -6.70 0.47
C HIS A 229 10.79 -6.49 -0.78
N GLN A 230 11.23 -6.92 -1.97
CA GLN A 230 10.44 -6.79 -3.20
C GLN A 230 9.12 -7.58 -3.19
N GLN A 231 9.10 -8.73 -2.51
CA GLN A 231 7.89 -9.51 -2.32
C GLN A 231 6.87 -8.72 -1.50
N TYR A 232 7.29 -8.12 -0.37
CA TYR A 232 6.39 -7.31 0.45
C TYR A 232 5.91 -6.04 -0.25
N TYR A 233 6.75 -5.39 -1.07
CA TYR A 233 6.29 -4.28 -1.91
C TYR A 233 5.10 -4.71 -2.79
N THR A 234 5.26 -5.84 -3.48
CA THR A 234 4.22 -6.40 -4.36
C THR A 234 2.98 -6.81 -3.56
N SER A 235 3.16 -7.44 -2.39
CA SER A 235 2.05 -7.83 -1.51
C SER A 235 1.29 -6.62 -0.96
N ILE A 236 1.98 -5.55 -0.55
CA ILE A 236 1.33 -4.30 -0.10
C ILE A 236 0.51 -3.70 -1.23
N LYS A 237 1.13 -3.55 -2.41
CA LYS A 237 0.46 -3.00 -3.61
C LYS A 237 -0.79 -3.79 -3.97
N SER A 238 -0.72 -5.12 -3.95
CA SER A 238 -1.83 -6.03 -4.22
C SER A 238 -2.92 -5.96 -3.14
N ASN A 239 -2.54 -6.19 -1.88
CA ASN A 239 -3.51 -6.43 -0.80
C ASN A 239 -4.18 -5.14 -0.33
N TRP A 240 -3.46 -4.00 -0.32
CA TRP A 240 -4.01 -2.69 0.01
C TRP A 240 -4.48 -1.90 -1.22
N GLN A 241 -4.16 -2.37 -2.43
CA GLN A 241 -4.50 -1.69 -3.68
C GLN A 241 -4.07 -0.21 -3.63
N SER A 242 -2.83 0.01 -3.23
CA SER A 242 -2.31 1.35 -2.93
C SER A 242 -0.83 1.45 -3.31
N ASP A 243 -0.58 2.18 -4.40
CA ASP A 243 0.78 2.54 -4.82
C ASP A 243 1.47 3.40 -3.76
N GLU A 244 0.76 4.35 -3.14
CA GLU A 244 1.31 5.19 -2.07
C GLU A 244 1.89 4.36 -0.91
N LEU A 245 1.16 3.34 -0.43
CA LEU A 245 1.64 2.49 0.67
C LEU A 245 2.82 1.61 0.25
N ALA A 246 2.80 1.10 -0.98
CA ALA A 246 3.91 0.34 -1.54
C ALA A 246 5.17 1.22 -1.68
N GLU A 247 5.05 2.45 -2.17
CA GLU A 247 6.16 3.40 -2.27
C GLU A 247 6.65 3.87 -0.89
N ASN A 248 5.77 4.10 0.07
CA ASN A 248 6.17 4.39 1.46
C ASN A 248 7.03 3.25 2.04
N TYR A 249 6.66 2.01 1.76
CA TYR A 249 7.45 0.85 2.13
C TYR A 249 8.77 0.77 1.37
N ASN A 250 8.77 0.99 0.05
CA ASN A 250 9.99 0.99 -0.76
C ASN A 250 11.01 2.03 -0.25
N ASN A 251 10.56 3.25 0.02
CA ASN A 251 11.39 4.34 0.58
C ASN A 251 11.93 4.00 1.98
N LEU A 252 11.16 3.28 2.80
CA LEU A 252 11.63 2.78 4.09
C LEU A 252 12.74 1.75 3.90
N THR A 253 12.55 0.79 2.99
CA THR A 253 13.55 -0.25 2.74
C THR A 253 14.79 0.29 2.06
N ASP A 254 14.67 1.29 1.18
CA ASP A 254 15.81 1.98 0.58
C ASP A 254 16.66 2.67 1.66
N PHE A 255 16.02 3.41 2.56
CA PHE A 255 16.70 4.01 3.71
C PHE A 255 17.38 2.96 4.60
N ALA A 256 16.69 1.86 4.90
CA ALA A 256 17.26 0.78 5.72
C ALA A 256 18.48 0.12 5.06
N LEU A 257 18.37 -0.27 3.79
CA LEU A 257 19.38 -1.06 3.10
C LEU A 257 20.55 -0.21 2.60
N ASN A 258 20.33 1.07 2.26
CA ASN A 258 21.37 1.94 1.70
C ASN A 258 21.87 2.95 2.72
N ASP A 259 20.97 3.78 3.26
CA ASP A 259 21.40 4.88 4.13
C ASP A 259 21.86 4.37 5.50
N LEU A 260 21.16 3.40 6.09
CA LEU A 260 21.52 2.83 7.38
C LEU A 260 22.59 1.75 7.24
N HIS A 261 22.33 0.65 6.52
CA HIS A 261 23.27 -0.47 6.45
C HIS A 261 24.60 -0.06 5.81
N LYS A 262 24.60 0.37 4.54
CA LYS A 262 25.85 0.63 3.80
C LYS A 262 26.62 1.82 4.36
N SER A 263 25.91 2.90 4.71
CA SER A 263 26.59 4.14 5.09
C SER A 263 26.94 4.24 6.56
N LYS A 264 26.19 3.60 7.47
CA LYS A 264 26.40 3.72 8.93
C LYS A 264 26.92 2.46 9.59
N ILE A 265 26.41 1.30 9.20
CA ILE A 265 26.73 0.04 9.90
C ILE A 265 27.94 -0.65 9.29
N LEU A 266 28.07 -0.71 7.97
CA LEU A 266 29.21 -1.36 7.32
C LEU A 266 30.59 -0.84 7.80
N PRO A 267 30.80 0.47 8.06
CA PRO A 267 32.05 0.97 8.64
C PRO A 267 32.40 0.39 10.02
N LEU A 268 31.41 -0.03 10.81
CA LEU A 268 31.63 -0.63 12.13
C LEU A 268 32.40 -1.95 12.06
N ASN A 269 32.28 -2.70 10.95
CA ASN A 269 33.09 -3.90 10.71
C ASN A 269 34.59 -3.58 10.68
N THR A 270 34.96 -2.47 10.05
CA THR A 270 36.35 -2.00 9.99
C THR A 270 36.84 -1.57 11.38
N LEU A 271 35.97 -0.97 12.19
CA LEU A 271 36.29 -0.61 13.57
C LEU A 271 36.52 -1.85 14.45
N CYS A 272 35.69 -2.89 14.34
CA CYS A 272 35.92 -4.16 15.03
C CYS A 272 37.27 -4.79 14.65
N ARG A 273 37.64 -4.79 13.37
CA ARG A 273 38.96 -5.26 12.92
C ARG A 273 40.07 -4.42 13.53
N SER A 274 39.91 -3.11 13.60
CA SER A 274 40.89 -2.19 14.19
C SER A 274 41.09 -2.44 15.70
N ILE A 275 40.01 -2.75 16.43
CA ILE A 275 40.09 -3.19 17.84
C ILE A 275 40.87 -4.50 17.93
N ASN A 276 40.51 -5.50 17.12
CA ASN A 276 41.20 -6.79 17.12
C ASN A 276 42.71 -6.64 16.81
N ASP A 277 43.05 -5.81 15.83
CA ASP A 277 44.43 -5.50 15.50
C ASP A 277 45.15 -4.83 16.68
N TYR A 278 44.52 -3.86 17.35
CA TYR A 278 45.08 -3.28 18.58
C TYR A 278 45.33 -4.33 19.66
N VAL A 279 44.35 -5.21 19.91
CA VAL A 279 44.43 -6.23 20.96
C VAL A 279 45.54 -7.25 20.67
N ASN A 280 45.78 -7.58 19.40
CA ASN A 280 46.80 -8.56 19.00
C ASN A 280 48.18 -7.95 18.70
N ARG A 281 48.31 -6.62 18.62
CA ARG A 281 49.62 -5.95 18.48
C ARG A 281 50.50 -6.16 19.72
N GLY A 282 51.78 -6.45 19.48
CA GLY A 282 52.79 -6.63 20.53
C GLY A 282 53.12 -5.34 21.30
N LYS A 283 53.09 -4.17 20.64
CA LYS A 283 53.21 -2.85 21.30
C LYS A 283 51.88 -2.11 21.23
N LYS A 284 51.34 -1.72 22.39
CA LYS A 284 50.12 -0.92 22.50
C LYS A 284 50.43 0.55 22.18
N ASP A 285 49.59 1.16 21.35
CA ASP A 285 49.67 2.57 20.96
C ASP A 285 48.39 3.27 21.38
N ASP A 286 48.47 4.04 22.47
CA ASP A 286 47.32 4.72 23.06
C ASP A 286 46.69 5.74 22.08
N ASN A 287 47.50 6.36 21.20
CA ASN A 287 46.96 7.27 20.19
C ASN A 287 46.08 6.53 19.19
N PHE A 288 46.47 5.31 18.80
CA PHE A 288 45.66 4.47 17.93
C PHE A 288 44.35 4.03 18.62
N LYS A 289 44.40 3.68 19.92
CA LYS A 289 43.19 3.39 20.71
C LYS A 289 42.23 4.59 20.72
N ILE A 290 42.74 5.79 21.05
CA ILE A 290 41.96 7.03 21.12
C ILE A 290 41.31 7.34 19.77
N GLN A 291 42.05 7.16 18.67
CA GLN A 291 41.50 7.36 17.32
C GLN A 291 40.31 6.44 17.03
N ILE A 292 40.43 5.13 17.35
CA ILE A 292 39.34 4.17 17.13
C ILE A 292 38.12 4.53 17.99
N LEU A 293 38.32 4.87 19.28
CA LEU A 293 37.23 5.26 20.17
C LEU A 293 36.50 6.51 19.67
N ASN A 294 37.23 7.52 19.19
CA ASN A 294 36.61 8.72 18.61
C ASN A 294 35.79 8.38 17.35
N GLN A 295 36.29 7.49 16.48
CA GLN A 295 35.53 7.05 15.31
C GLN A 295 34.27 6.27 15.68
N ILE A 296 34.34 5.41 16.71
CA ILE A 296 33.18 4.70 17.25
C ILE A 296 32.17 5.70 17.79
N GLN A 297 32.58 6.67 18.60
CA GLN A 297 31.68 7.67 19.18
C GLN A 297 30.93 8.47 18.09
N MET A 298 31.62 8.90 17.02
CA MET A 298 31.00 9.56 15.89
C MET A 298 30.02 8.64 15.15
N SER A 299 30.41 7.38 14.92
CA SER A 299 29.59 6.40 14.21
C SER A 299 28.33 6.04 15.00
N VAL A 300 28.45 5.80 16.30
CA VAL A 300 27.34 5.53 17.24
C VAL A 300 26.36 6.69 17.27
N SER A 301 26.86 7.93 17.37
CA SER A 301 26.00 9.11 17.40
C SER A 301 25.18 9.25 16.11
N SER A 302 25.83 9.08 14.95
CA SER A 302 25.15 9.13 13.65
C SER A 302 24.21 7.93 13.43
N LEU A 303 24.56 6.76 13.95
CA LEU A 303 23.77 5.54 13.85
C LEU A 303 22.48 5.67 14.67
N ASN A 304 22.57 6.12 15.92
CA ASN A 304 21.41 6.35 16.78
C ASN A 304 20.37 7.27 16.11
N GLN A 305 20.80 8.39 15.53
CA GLN A 305 19.91 9.28 14.78
C GLN A 305 19.22 8.56 13.60
N SER A 306 19.98 7.75 12.85
CA SER A 306 19.44 7.02 11.69
C SER A 306 18.46 5.92 12.11
N ILE A 307 18.71 5.26 13.25
CA ILE A 307 17.82 4.26 13.84
C ILE A 307 16.51 4.92 14.31
N GLN A 308 16.55 6.12 14.89
CA GLN A 308 15.34 6.85 15.25
C GLN A 308 14.48 7.16 14.01
N VAL A 309 15.11 7.66 12.94
CA VAL A 309 14.42 7.91 11.66
C VAL A 309 13.82 6.62 11.09
N LEU A 310 14.54 5.50 11.12
CA LEU A 310 14.02 4.21 10.69
C LEU A 310 12.80 3.79 11.53
N ASN A 311 12.91 3.85 12.86
CA ASN A 311 11.86 3.48 13.79
C ASN A 311 10.58 4.29 13.56
N ASP A 312 10.72 5.61 13.34
CA ASP A 312 9.59 6.49 13.06
C ASP A 312 8.93 6.16 11.71
N LYS A 313 9.72 5.94 10.66
CA LYS A 313 9.21 5.50 9.34
C LYS A 313 8.47 4.16 9.45
N THR A 314 9.03 3.20 10.19
CA THR A 314 8.39 1.89 10.45
C THR A 314 7.05 2.07 11.15
N ASN A 315 6.99 2.84 12.23
CA ASN A 315 5.76 3.08 12.98
C ASN A 315 4.68 3.77 12.13
N VAL A 316 5.07 4.77 11.32
CA VAL A 316 4.15 5.47 10.41
C VAL A 316 3.58 4.49 9.37
N LEU A 317 4.44 3.68 8.73
CA LEU A 317 3.99 2.70 7.74
C LEU A 317 3.05 1.66 8.37
N LEU A 318 3.45 1.04 9.49
CA LEU A 318 2.65 0.02 10.15
C LEU A 318 1.30 0.59 10.62
N THR A 319 1.27 1.81 11.15
CA THR A 319 0.01 2.48 11.52
C THR A 319 -0.91 2.65 10.32
N LYS A 320 -0.37 3.11 9.17
CA LYS A 320 -1.16 3.27 7.93
C LYS A 320 -1.68 1.94 7.39
N LEU A 321 -0.88 0.87 7.47
CA LEU A 321 -1.30 -0.47 7.03
C LEU A 321 -2.40 -1.03 7.95
N GLN A 322 -2.21 -0.92 9.27
CA GLN A 322 -3.13 -1.41 10.29
C GLN A 322 -4.50 -0.72 10.23
N ALA A 323 -4.53 0.59 9.99
CA ALA A 323 -5.78 1.35 9.85
C ALA A 323 -6.70 0.82 8.74
N LYS A 324 -6.14 0.15 7.72
CA LYS A 324 -6.88 -0.46 6.61
C LYS A 324 -7.19 -1.95 6.82
N ILE A 325 -6.72 -2.55 7.91
CA ILE A 325 -7.08 -3.90 8.36
C ILE A 325 -8.27 -3.84 9.32
N ASN A 326 -8.25 -2.92 10.29
CA ASN A 326 -9.29 -2.73 11.29
C ASN A 326 -9.91 -1.34 11.19
N PRO A 327 -10.78 -1.08 10.21
CA PRO A 327 -11.47 0.21 10.07
C PRO A 327 -12.68 0.26 11.00
N LEU A 328 -12.49 0.24 12.31
CA LEU A 328 -13.56 0.53 13.27
C LEU A 328 -13.03 1.33 14.47
N PRO A 329 -13.91 2.18 15.06
CA PRO A 329 -13.50 3.28 15.92
C PRO A 329 -13.03 2.75 17.27
N THR A 330 -11.85 3.20 17.70
CA THR A 330 -11.54 3.26 19.13
C THR A 330 -12.53 4.24 19.75
N GLU A 331 -13.37 3.73 20.66
CA GLU A 331 -14.32 4.50 21.48
C GLU A 331 -13.69 5.71 22.16
#